data_AF-A0A177HWP3-F1
#
_entry.id   AF-A0A177HWP3-F1
#
_cell.length_a   1.000
_cell.length_b   1.000
_cell.length_c   1.000
_cell.angle_alpha   90.00
_cell.angle_beta   90.00
_cell.angle_gamma   90.00
#
_symmetry.space_group_name_H-M   'P 1'
#
loop_
_entity.id
_entity.type
_entity.pdbx_description
1 polymer ?
#
loop_
_entity_poly.entity_id
_entity_poly.type
_entity_poly.pdbx_seq_one_letter_code
_entity_poly.pdbx_strand_id
1 'polypeptide(L)'
;MRQEACERGAPESTEYCDIWERARKAVLSPREVESDLAAVPYSLRHAGVSLWIKSGVDPAEVAARAGHSIAVLYRFYAKILKGGQKRSNDLISRALDEGDAP
;
A
#
# COMPACT_ATOMS: atom_id res chain seq x y z
N MET A 1 -20.39 21.63 0.68
CA MET A 1 -20.29 20.16 0.47
C MET A 1 -19.18 19.74 -0.50
N ARG A 2 -18.32 20.66 -0.98
CA ARG A 2 -17.18 20.37 -1.89
C ARG A 2 -15.85 20.19 -1.15
N GLN A 3 -15.90 20.18 0.19
CA GLN A 3 -14.81 20.64 1.06
C GLN A 3 -14.13 19.52 1.87
N GLU A 4 -14.80 18.39 2.09
CA GLU A 4 -14.28 17.36 3.01
C GLU A 4 -13.18 16.46 2.39
N ALA A 5 -13.00 16.49 1.06
CA ALA A 5 -12.01 15.67 0.36
C ALA A 5 -10.58 16.25 0.42
N CYS A 6 -10.41 17.54 0.73
CA CYS A 6 -9.09 18.19 0.78
C CYS A 6 -8.40 18.05 2.15
N GLU A 7 -9.16 17.85 3.22
CA GLU A 7 -8.69 18.07 4.61
C GLU A 7 -7.78 17.00 5.22
N ARG A 8 -7.34 15.98 4.46
CA ARG A 8 -6.39 14.97 4.97
C ARG A 8 -5.18 14.78 4.08
N GLY A 9 -4.58 15.91 3.65
CA GLY A 9 -3.23 15.95 3.08
C GLY A 9 -3.14 16.41 1.62
N ALA A 10 -4.14 17.11 1.08
CA ALA A 10 -3.99 17.79 -0.19
C ALA A 10 -3.38 19.19 0.00
N PRO A 11 -2.53 19.67 -0.93
CA PRO A 11 -2.15 21.08 -0.95
C PRO A 11 -3.41 21.93 -1.15
N GLU A 12 -3.38 23.16 -0.65
CA GLU A 12 -4.41 24.22 -0.73
C GLU A 12 -4.97 24.52 -2.16
N SER A 13 -4.51 23.80 -3.19
CA SER A 13 -4.96 23.93 -4.58
C SER A 13 -6.03 22.89 -4.93
N THR A 14 -7.26 23.33 -5.18
CA THR A 14 -8.34 22.52 -5.76
C THR A 14 -7.98 21.86 -7.10
N GLU A 15 -6.95 22.37 -7.78
CA GLU A 15 -6.47 21.89 -9.07
C GLU A 15 -6.02 20.42 -9.07
N TYR A 16 -5.36 19.97 -7.99
CA TYR A 16 -4.91 18.58 -7.88
C TYR A 16 -6.10 17.62 -7.75
N CYS A 17 -7.16 18.02 -7.04
CA CYS A 17 -8.37 17.23 -6.88
C CYS A 17 -9.11 17.10 -8.22
N ASP A 18 -9.21 18.20 -8.99
CA ASP A 18 -9.89 18.21 -10.29
C ASP A 18 -9.14 17.37 -11.34
N ILE A 19 -7.80 17.44 -11.35
CA ILE A 19 -6.97 16.57 -12.19
C ILE A 19 -7.15 15.10 -11.79
N TRP A 20 -7.17 14.82 -10.48
CA TRP A 20 -7.33 13.46 -9.98
C TRP A 20 -8.70 12.86 -10.34
N GLU A 21 -9.78 13.64 -10.19
CA GLU A 21 -11.12 13.19 -10.55
C GLU A 21 -11.23 12.89 -12.06
N ARG A 22 -10.63 13.74 -12.90
CA ARG A 22 -10.55 13.49 -14.35
C ARG A 22 -9.78 12.20 -14.67
N ALA A 23 -8.65 11.97 -14.00
CA ALA A 23 -7.86 10.76 -14.17
C ALA A 23 -8.66 9.50 -13.76
N ARG A 24 -9.39 9.55 -12.65
CA ARG A 24 -10.28 8.45 -12.22
C ARG A 24 -11.33 8.13 -13.28
N LYS A 25 -12.04 9.14 -13.79
CA LYS A 25 -13.08 8.97 -14.82
C LYS A 25 -12.55 8.45 -16.16
N ALA A 26 -11.26 8.66 -16.45
CA ALA A 26 -10.64 8.19 -17.69
C ALA A 26 -10.26 6.71 -17.68
N VAL A 27 -10.04 6.11 -16.50
CA VAL A 27 -9.49 4.74 -16.37
C VAL A 27 -10.46 3.78 -15.67
N LEU A 28 -11.27 4.28 -14.74
CA LEU A 28 -12.19 3.46 -13.94
C LEU A 28 -13.57 3.39 -14.59
N SER A 29 -14.27 2.27 -14.39
CA SER A 29 -15.68 2.17 -14.78
C SER A 29 -16.57 3.11 -13.95
N PRO A 30 -17.77 3.49 -14.42
CA PRO A 30 -18.67 4.36 -13.66
C PRO A 30 -18.95 3.84 -12.24
N ARG A 31 -19.12 2.52 -12.09
CA ARG A 31 -19.36 1.89 -10.79
C ARG A 31 -18.14 2.01 -9.85
N GLU A 32 -16.94 1.95 -10.39
CA GLU A 32 -15.70 2.10 -9.61
C GLU A 32 -15.43 3.56 -9.23
N VAL A 33 -15.78 4.51 -10.09
CA VAL A 33 -15.69 5.95 -9.79
C VAL A 33 -16.61 6.33 -8.61
N GLU A 34 -17.81 5.78 -8.57
CA GLU A 34 -18.77 5.97 -7.46
C GLU A 34 -18.34 5.26 -6.17
N SER A 35 -17.42 4.29 -6.27
CA SER A 35 -16.88 3.60 -5.09
C SER A 35 -15.71 4.38 -4.44
N ASP A 36 -15.34 3.97 -3.23
CA ASP A 36 -14.17 4.49 -2.52
C ASP A 36 -12.82 4.14 -3.18
N LEU A 37 -12.83 3.38 -4.28
CA LEU A 37 -11.62 3.01 -5.01
C LEU A 37 -10.89 4.25 -5.51
N ALA A 38 -9.67 4.45 -4.99
CA ALA A 38 -8.82 5.56 -5.35
C ALA A 38 -9.47 6.94 -5.14
N ALA A 39 -10.39 7.07 -4.17
CA ALA A 39 -11.16 8.29 -3.91
C ALA A 39 -10.28 9.54 -3.68
N VAL A 40 -9.10 9.36 -3.08
CA VAL A 40 -8.10 10.42 -2.92
C VAL A 40 -6.75 9.97 -3.51
N PRO A 41 -5.90 10.91 -3.98
CA PRO A 41 -4.56 10.58 -4.48
C PRO A 41 -3.74 9.75 -3.49
N TYR A 42 -3.89 10.04 -2.19
CA TYR A 42 -3.18 9.33 -1.11
C TYR A 42 -3.51 7.83 -1.03
N SER A 43 -4.66 7.39 -1.56
CA SER A 43 -5.01 5.97 -1.64
C SER A 43 -4.03 5.17 -2.49
N LEU A 44 -3.41 5.79 -3.51
CA LEU A 44 -2.38 5.13 -4.32
C LEU A 44 -1.15 4.77 -3.50
N ARG A 45 -0.76 5.63 -2.54
CA ARG A 45 0.38 5.36 -1.66
C ARG A 45 0.12 4.13 -0.81
N HIS A 46 -1.09 4.01 -0.25
CA HIS A 46 -1.50 2.82 0.49
C HIS A 46 -1.45 1.56 -0.39
N ALA A 47 -1.96 1.63 -1.62
CA ALA A 47 -1.93 0.52 -2.56
C ALA A 47 -0.49 0.11 -2.93
N GLY A 48 0.38 1.08 -3.21
CA GLY A 48 1.78 0.85 -3.56
C GLY A 48 2.57 0.17 -2.43
N VAL A 49 2.45 0.67 -1.20
CA VAL A 49 3.11 0.06 -0.04
C VAL A 49 2.59 -1.37 0.20
N SER A 50 1.28 -1.56 0.09
CA SER A 50 0.64 -2.88 0.21
C SER A 50 1.13 -3.87 -0.84
N LEU A 51 1.32 -3.40 -2.08
CA LEU A 51 1.84 -4.19 -3.18
C LEU A 51 3.28 -4.63 -2.91
N TRP A 52 4.18 -3.72 -2.52
CA TRP A 52 5.57 -4.08 -2.25
C TRP A 52 5.69 -5.12 -1.13
N ILE A 53 4.91 -4.96 -0.05
CA ILE A 53 4.85 -5.92 1.05
C ILE A 53 4.39 -7.29 0.54
N LYS A 54 3.29 -7.36 -0.23
CA LYS A 54 2.77 -8.63 -0.76
C LYS A 54 3.73 -9.30 -1.73
N SER A 55 4.48 -8.51 -2.51
CA SER A 55 5.52 -9.02 -3.40
C SER A 55 6.73 -9.58 -2.65
N GLY A 56 6.82 -9.39 -1.33
CA GLY A 56 7.90 -9.91 -0.49
C GLY A 56 9.15 -9.04 -0.46
N VAL A 57 9.03 -7.75 -0.79
CA VAL A 57 10.11 -6.78 -0.59
C VAL A 57 10.40 -6.65 0.91
N ASP A 58 11.67 -6.51 1.26
CA ASP A 58 12.10 -6.36 2.65
C ASP A 58 11.35 -5.20 3.36
N PRO A 59 10.77 -5.42 4.56
CA PRO A 59 10.02 -4.39 5.26
C PRO A 59 10.79 -3.11 5.59
N ALA A 60 12.11 -3.18 5.82
CA ALA A 60 12.93 -2.00 6.07
C ALA A 60 13.11 -1.18 4.78
N GLU A 61 13.34 -1.85 3.65
CA GLU A 61 13.41 -1.20 2.34
C GLU A 61 12.08 -0.55 1.94
N VAL A 62 10.96 -1.25 2.17
CA VAL A 62 9.61 -0.69 1.94
C VAL A 62 9.41 0.57 2.78
N ALA A 63 9.78 0.53 4.06
CA ALA A 63 9.64 1.67 4.96
C ALA A 63 10.51 2.87 4.52
N ALA A 64 11.76 2.60 4.12
CA ALA A 64 12.67 3.62 3.60
C ALA A 64 12.13 4.29 2.33
N ARG A 65 11.68 3.50 1.34
CA ARG A 65 11.06 4.02 0.10
C ARG A 65 9.77 4.79 0.37
N ALA A 66 9.01 4.34 1.35
CA ALA A 66 7.81 5.04 1.77
C ALA A 66 8.13 6.24 2.68
N GLY A 67 9.37 6.49 3.09
CA GLY A 67 9.73 7.65 3.92
C GLY A 67 9.11 7.62 5.31
N HIS A 68 8.91 6.44 5.90
CA HIS A 68 8.44 6.30 7.28
C HIS A 68 9.25 5.23 8.03
N SER A 69 9.17 5.22 9.36
CA SER A 69 9.86 4.22 10.16
C SER A 69 9.27 2.82 9.95
N ILE A 70 10.08 1.79 10.21
CA ILE A 70 9.65 0.39 10.16
C ILE A 70 8.55 0.11 11.22
N ALA A 71 8.58 0.81 12.35
CA ALA A 71 7.53 0.72 13.38
C ALA A 71 6.17 1.22 12.84
N VAL A 72 6.15 2.32 12.07
CA VAL A 72 4.95 2.81 11.40
C VAL A 72 4.45 1.78 10.38
N LEU A 73 5.37 1.18 9.61
CA LEU A 73 5.02 0.13 8.65
C LEU A 73 4.30 -1.03 9.34
N TYR A 74 4.87 -1.59 10.41
CA TYR A 74 4.23 -2.69 11.13
C TYR A 74 2.91 -2.28 11.78
N ARG A 75 2.81 -1.07 12.35
CA ARG A 75 1.57 -0.60 12.98
C ARG A 75 0.39 -0.55 12.01
N PHE A 76 0.61 -0.03 10.81
CA PHE A 76 -0.49 0.22 9.86
C PHE A 76 -0.68 -0.90 8.83
N TYR A 77 0.39 -1.63 8.47
CA TYR A 77 0.36 -2.63 7.41
C TYR A 77 0.48 -4.08 7.90
N ALA A 78 0.58 -4.34 9.21
CA ALA A 78 0.63 -5.72 9.75
C ALA A 78 -0.52 -6.62 9.31
N LYS A 79 -1.71 -6.06 9.03
CA LYS A 79 -2.84 -6.84 8.52
C LYS A 79 -2.55 -7.50 7.17
N ILE A 80 -1.70 -6.88 6.36
CA ILE A 80 -1.30 -7.38 5.03
C ILE A 80 -0.20 -8.44 5.14
N LEU A 81 0.58 -8.39 6.22
CA LEU A 81 1.57 -9.40 6.56
C LEU A 81 0.93 -10.69 7.12
N LYS A 82 -0.31 -10.62 7.62
CA LYS A 82 -1.08 -11.80 8.05
C LYS A 82 -1.48 -12.66 6.85
N GLY A 83 -1.21 -13.96 6.92
CA GLY A 83 -1.47 -14.94 5.86
C GLY A 83 -0.19 -15.56 5.26
N GLY A 84 0.98 -15.00 5.57
CA GLY A 84 2.28 -15.53 5.13
C GLY A 84 2.82 -16.70 5.94
N GLN A 85 2.16 -17.16 7.01
CA GLN A 85 2.72 -18.12 7.96
C GLN A 85 3.20 -19.41 7.27
N LYS A 86 2.40 -19.97 6.35
CA LYS A 86 2.81 -21.14 5.57
C LYS A 86 4.08 -20.87 4.76
N ARG A 87 4.12 -19.76 4.01
CA ARG A 87 5.30 -19.36 3.22
C ARG A 87 6.52 -19.12 4.11
N SER A 88 6.34 -18.50 5.27
CA SER A 88 7.41 -18.29 6.26
C SER A 88 7.93 -19.63 6.77
N ASN A 89 7.05 -20.55 7.12
CA ASN A 89 7.44 -21.90 7.55
C ASN A 89 8.18 -22.65 6.44
N ASP A 90 7.69 -22.59 5.19
CA ASP A 90 8.36 -23.23 4.04
C ASP A 90 9.78 -22.68 3.83
N LEU A 91 9.98 -21.36 4.00
CA LEU A 91 11.31 -20.74 3.94
C LEU A 91 12.21 -21.17 5.10
N ILE A 92 11.68 -21.26 6.32
CA ILE A 92 12.42 -21.74 7.49
C ILE A 92 12.83 -23.20 7.29
N SER A 93 11.90 -24.06 6.86
CA SER A 93 12.17 -25.47 6.58
C SER A 93 13.30 -25.62 5.56
N ARG A 94 13.23 -24.91 4.42
CA ARG A 94 14.30 -24.96 3.41
C ARG A 94 15.66 -24.54 3.96
N ALA A 95 15.72 -23.46 4.74
CA ALA A 95 16.98 -22.98 5.30
C ALA A 95 17.57 -23.95 6.33
N LEU A 96 16.72 -24.65 7.09
CA LEU A 96 17.15 -25.70 8.01
C LEU A 96 17.64 -26.93 7.26
N ASP A 97 16.94 -27.35 6.20
CA ASP A 97 17.31 -28.49 5.36
C ASP A 97 18.64 -28.26 4.61
N GLU A 98 18.91 -27.02 4.17
CA GLU A 98 20.19 -26.63 3.56
C GLU A 98 21.36 -26.66 4.57
N GLY A 99 21.10 -26.41 5.85
CA GLY A 99 22.10 -26.45 6.92
C GLY A 99 22.43 -27.86 7.42
N ASP A 100 21.60 -28.85 7.09
CA ASP A 100 21.74 -30.26 7.47
C ASP A 100 22.31 -31.13 6.31
N ALA A 101 22.68 -30.49 5.20
CA ALA A 101 23.38 -31.15 4.10
C ALA A 101 24.85 -31.43 4.48
N PRO A 102 25.35 -32.67 4.31
CA PRO A 102 26.71 -33.07 4.69
C PRO A 102 27.82 -32.37 3.90
#